data_AF-A0A1F9GNC4-F1
#
_entry.id   AF-A0A1F9GNC4-F1
#
_cell.length_a   1.000
_cell.length_b   1.000
_cell.length_c   1.000
_cell.angle_alpha   90.00
_cell.angle_beta   90.00
_cell.angle_gamma   90.00
#
_symmetry.space_group_name_H-M   'P 1'
#
loop_
_entity.id
_entity.type
_entity.pdbx_description
1 polymer ?
#
loop_
_entity_poly.entity_id
_entity_poly.type
_entity_poly.pdbx_seq_one_letter_code
_entity_poly.pdbx_strand_id
1 'polypeptide(L)'
;MGTVTVKPTITTITPSISVPLTCKNGKKDFGETGIDCGGKCAPCKTTTFTIQPASQPKLPQITPGSGTTQPQPSCTDSDQSNDPTIAGSVSGTYSSNGNSFRAWDTCSSDGRYVIETICDSNNLPQFISTPCGEGHICKQGEHACQSGTLQEPTCTDSDGGDNASVAGTVTKQNANGGVQTGKDGCDPRGIYVLEAYCDGTSAIKVKYLACPTGEICKDGACQPGSPPEISCTDTDGLDKNTAGTVSGKNGSGATFSSTDHCSADGLFVHEYFCKPDKTPFSEKLPCGAGQLCQDGACRDSPNICIDTDPNNNPMVQGGGDYCEGQQLYQLNCQPDGTQTFSVTTCSGQCVNGECH
;
A
#
# COMPACT_ATOMS: atom_id res chain seq x y z
N MET A 1 10.56 9.12 -83.43
CA MET A 1 9.71 10.20 -82.89
C MET A 1 8.50 9.56 -82.25
N GLY A 2 8.46 9.52 -80.92
CA GLY A 2 7.33 8.98 -80.16
C GLY A 2 7.19 9.82 -78.90
N THR A 3 6.11 10.59 -78.83
CA THR A 3 5.80 11.55 -77.77
C THR A 3 5.59 10.84 -76.43
N VAL A 4 6.37 11.21 -75.41
CA VAL A 4 6.19 10.74 -74.04
C VAL A 4 5.07 11.57 -73.40
N THR A 5 3.91 10.94 -73.21
CA THR A 5 2.77 11.52 -72.51
C THR A 5 2.97 11.38 -71.00
N VAL A 6 3.20 12.49 -70.32
CA VAL A 6 3.25 12.56 -68.84
C VAL A 6 1.82 12.46 -68.29
N LYS A 7 1.54 11.40 -67.52
CA LYS A 7 0.31 11.23 -66.75
C LYS A 7 0.53 11.79 -65.34
N PRO A 8 -0.26 12.77 -64.85
CA PRO A 8 -0.09 13.28 -63.49
C PRO A 8 -0.61 12.25 -62.49
N THR A 9 0.29 11.72 -61.66
CA THR A 9 -0.08 10.91 -60.49
C THR A 9 -0.39 11.87 -59.35
N ILE A 10 -1.68 12.05 -59.06
CA ILE A 10 -2.14 12.75 -57.86
C ILE A 10 -1.75 11.89 -56.66
N THR A 11 -0.70 12.30 -55.96
CA THR A 11 -0.32 11.72 -54.67
C THR A 11 -1.25 12.33 -53.64
N THR A 12 -2.25 11.57 -53.22
CA THR A 12 -3.06 11.87 -52.02
C THR A 12 -2.13 11.78 -50.81
N ILE A 13 -1.60 12.94 -50.41
CA ILE A 13 -0.93 13.11 -49.12
C ILE A 13 -2.02 12.96 -48.07
N THR A 14 -2.07 11.80 -47.41
CA THR A 14 -2.82 11.66 -46.17
C THR A 14 -1.97 12.31 -45.10
N PRO A 15 -2.38 13.44 -44.47
CA PRO A 15 -1.68 13.93 -43.31
C PRO A 15 -1.95 12.95 -42.17
N SER A 16 -0.99 12.10 -41.85
CA SER A 16 -0.90 11.47 -40.54
C SER A 16 -0.62 12.57 -39.53
N ILE A 17 -1.69 13.23 -39.07
CA ILE A 17 -1.66 14.10 -37.89
C ILE A 17 -1.18 13.20 -36.74
N SER A 18 0.09 13.36 -36.37
CA SER A 18 0.66 12.77 -35.17
C SER A 18 -0.05 13.40 -33.98
N VAL A 19 -1.13 12.76 -33.54
CA VAL A 19 -1.80 13.12 -32.29
C VAL A 19 -0.76 12.93 -31.18
N PRO A 20 -0.43 13.98 -30.40
CA PRO A 20 0.49 13.86 -29.28
C PRO A 20 0.06 12.69 -28.39
N LEU A 21 1.01 11.90 -27.90
CA LEU A 21 0.74 10.71 -27.07
C LEU A 21 -0.13 11.03 -25.84
N THR A 22 -0.18 12.30 -25.44
CA THR A 22 -0.97 12.84 -24.33
C THR A 22 -2.46 12.99 -24.63
N CYS A 23 -2.90 12.98 -25.90
CA CYS A 23 -4.31 13.20 -26.26
C CYS A 23 -5.13 11.91 -26.44
N LYS A 24 -4.61 10.76 -26.01
CA LYS A 24 -5.27 9.42 -26.06
C LYS A 24 -4.80 8.50 -24.93
N ASN A 25 -4.28 9.05 -23.83
CA ASN A 25 -3.72 8.25 -22.75
C ASN A 25 -4.68 8.09 -21.56
N GLY A 26 -5.93 8.57 -21.68
CA GLY A 26 -6.96 8.45 -20.66
C GLY A 26 -6.72 9.33 -19.43
N LYS A 27 -5.82 10.31 -19.53
CA LYS A 27 -5.49 11.27 -18.47
C LYS A 27 -5.75 12.68 -18.96
N LYS A 28 -5.94 13.61 -18.02
CA LYS A 28 -6.05 15.05 -18.32
C LYS A 28 -4.68 15.68 -18.12
N ASP A 29 -3.92 15.85 -19.20
CA ASP A 29 -2.53 16.31 -19.15
C ASP A 29 -2.38 17.79 -19.54
N PHE A 30 -1.15 18.30 -19.43
CA PHE A 30 -0.79 19.73 -19.48
C PHE A 30 -1.42 20.52 -20.65
N GLY A 31 -2.51 21.25 -20.36
CA GLY A 31 -3.21 22.15 -21.27
C GLY A 31 -4.55 21.65 -21.80
N GLU A 32 -4.98 20.43 -21.49
CA GLU A 32 -6.27 19.88 -21.88
C GLU A 32 -7.45 20.49 -21.11
N THR A 33 -8.62 20.61 -21.75
CA THR A 33 -9.85 21.09 -21.09
C THR A 33 -10.72 19.94 -20.59
N GLY A 34 -10.55 18.72 -21.13
CA GLY A 34 -11.13 17.46 -20.67
C GLY A 34 -10.17 16.28 -20.91
N ILE A 35 -10.52 15.06 -20.48
CA ILE A 35 -9.67 13.88 -20.68
C ILE A 35 -9.48 13.64 -22.19
N ASP A 36 -8.24 13.62 -22.66
CA ASP A 36 -7.87 13.41 -24.05
C ASP A 36 -8.46 14.47 -25.03
N CYS A 37 -8.88 15.64 -24.53
CA CYS A 37 -9.50 16.69 -25.35
C CYS A 37 -9.24 18.13 -24.83
N GLY A 38 -9.19 19.09 -25.76
CA GLY A 38 -8.95 20.50 -25.48
C GLY A 38 -7.47 20.89 -25.45
N GLY A 39 -7.20 22.20 -25.47
CA GLY A 39 -5.84 22.72 -25.55
C GLY A 39 -5.15 22.38 -26.87
N LYS A 40 -4.07 21.59 -26.78
CA LYS A 40 -3.33 21.07 -27.95
C LYS A 40 -4.00 19.84 -28.58
N CYS A 41 -4.98 19.26 -27.91
CA CYS A 41 -5.76 18.11 -28.36
C CYS A 41 -7.04 18.58 -29.06
N ALA A 42 -7.77 17.66 -29.71
CA ALA A 42 -9.03 17.99 -30.37
C ALA A 42 -10.03 18.61 -29.36
N PRO A 43 -10.82 19.64 -29.72
CA PRO A 43 -11.75 20.26 -28.79
C PRO A 43 -12.71 19.24 -28.16
N CYS A 44 -12.98 19.41 -26.87
CA CYS A 44 -13.94 18.54 -26.20
C CYS A 44 -15.32 18.67 -26.84
N LYS A 45 -15.96 17.53 -27.10
CA LYS A 45 -17.29 17.48 -27.70
C LYS A 45 -18.29 18.02 -26.68
N THR A 46 -18.71 19.27 -26.84
CA THR A 46 -19.77 19.86 -26.03
C THR A 46 -21.11 19.31 -26.52
N THR A 47 -21.63 18.31 -25.83
CA THR A 47 -23.00 17.85 -26.03
C THR A 47 -23.93 18.86 -25.35
N THR A 48 -24.36 19.87 -26.09
CA THR A 48 -25.44 20.77 -25.66
C THR A 48 -26.75 19.98 -25.58
N PHE A 49 -27.16 19.61 -24.37
CA PHE A 49 -28.51 19.12 -24.12
C PHE A 49 -29.47 20.32 -24.11
N THR A 50 -30.06 20.63 -25.25
CA THR A 50 -31.23 21.49 -25.33
C THR A 50 -32.44 20.72 -24.83
N ILE A 51 -32.96 21.08 -23.65
CA ILE A 51 -34.22 20.56 -23.15
C ILE A 51 -35.36 21.33 -23.84
N GLN A 52 -36.02 20.71 -24.83
CA GLN A 52 -37.35 21.12 -25.28
C GLN A 52 -38.40 20.13 -24.77
N PRO A 53 -39.54 20.58 -24.23
CA PRO A 53 -40.56 19.68 -23.71
C PRO A 53 -41.52 19.22 -24.83
N ALA A 54 -41.54 17.92 -25.14
CA ALA A 54 -42.65 17.29 -25.85
C ALA A 54 -42.68 15.76 -25.63
N SER A 55 -43.79 15.30 -25.01
CA SER A 55 -44.41 13.97 -25.06
C SER A 55 -43.53 12.71 -25.01
N GLN A 56 -43.54 12.04 -23.85
CA GLN A 56 -42.95 10.71 -23.64
C GLN A 56 -43.75 9.59 -24.36
N PRO A 57 -43.10 8.65 -25.04
CA PRO A 57 -43.57 7.27 -25.13
C PRO A 57 -43.15 6.52 -23.86
N LYS A 58 -44.13 5.89 -23.21
CA LYS A 58 -43.99 5.08 -22.00
C LYS A 58 -43.08 3.87 -22.25
N LEU A 59 -41.89 3.83 -21.64
CA LEU A 59 -41.12 2.59 -21.48
C LEU A 59 -41.61 1.79 -20.25
N PRO A 60 -41.55 0.44 -20.26
CA PRO A 60 -42.11 -0.38 -19.20
C PRO A 60 -41.33 -0.21 -17.88
N GLN A 61 -42.05 -0.07 -16.78
CA GLN A 61 -41.48 -0.08 -15.43
C GLN A 61 -40.90 -1.45 -15.12
N ILE A 62 -39.57 -1.52 -14.98
CA ILE A 62 -38.90 -2.53 -14.17
C ILE A 62 -39.11 -2.16 -12.70
N THR A 63 -39.75 -3.06 -11.96
CA THR A 63 -39.94 -2.99 -10.51
C THR A 63 -38.58 -3.05 -9.80
N PRO A 64 -38.27 -2.12 -8.88
CA PRO A 64 -37.07 -2.23 -8.06
C PRO A 64 -37.23 -3.40 -7.08
N GLY A 65 -36.49 -4.48 -7.35
CA GLY A 65 -36.15 -5.47 -6.34
C GLY A 65 -35.27 -4.85 -5.27
N SER A 66 -35.52 -5.27 -4.04
CA SER A 66 -34.79 -4.98 -2.80
C SER A 66 -33.28 -4.75 -3.01
N GLY A 67 -32.89 -3.48 -3.04
CA GLY A 67 -31.49 -3.03 -2.99
C GLY A 67 -31.28 -2.30 -1.67
N THR A 68 -30.42 -2.83 -0.82
CA THR A 68 -29.97 -2.17 0.41
C THR A 68 -29.49 -0.75 0.08
N THR A 69 -30.10 0.28 0.65
CA THR A 69 -29.65 1.67 0.51
C THR A 69 -28.26 1.82 1.13
N GLN A 70 -27.20 1.70 0.34
CA GLN A 70 -25.86 2.06 0.79
C GLN A 70 -25.86 3.57 1.12
N PRO A 71 -25.48 3.97 2.36
CA PRO A 71 -25.36 5.38 2.71
C PRO A 71 -24.43 6.10 1.74
N GLN A 72 -24.91 7.19 1.16
CA GLN A 72 -24.11 8.05 0.28
C GLN A 72 -23.15 8.90 1.13
N PRO A 73 -21.99 9.31 0.59
CA PRO A 73 -21.13 10.26 1.29
C PRO A 73 -21.89 11.55 1.57
N SER A 74 -21.68 12.09 2.76
CA SER A 74 -22.28 13.33 3.22
C SER A 74 -21.19 14.25 3.71
N CYS A 75 -21.38 15.55 3.50
CA CYS A 75 -20.46 16.58 3.94
C CYS A 75 -21.29 17.82 4.25
N THR A 76 -21.06 18.42 5.41
CA THR A 76 -21.72 19.63 5.86
C THR A 76 -20.65 20.57 6.37
N ASP A 77 -20.66 21.76 5.78
CA ASP A 77 -19.74 22.84 6.04
C ASP A 77 -20.41 23.88 6.95
N SER A 78 -19.73 24.29 8.01
CA SER A 78 -20.26 25.29 8.94
C SER A 78 -20.14 26.73 8.43
N ASP A 79 -19.27 27.01 7.45
CA ASP A 79 -19.08 28.35 6.89
C ASP A 79 -18.97 28.30 5.35
N GLN A 80 -20.11 28.15 4.68
CA GLN A 80 -20.17 28.01 3.22
C GLN A 80 -19.60 29.21 2.41
N SER A 81 -19.27 30.33 3.08
CA SER A 81 -18.57 31.47 2.49
C SER A 81 -17.05 31.35 2.48
N ASN A 82 -16.49 30.39 3.21
CA ASN A 82 -15.05 30.19 3.46
C ASN A 82 -14.40 31.50 3.92
N ASP A 83 -15.05 32.15 4.90
CA ASP A 83 -14.61 33.46 5.37
C ASP A 83 -13.45 33.24 6.33
N PRO A 84 -12.22 33.67 5.98
CA PRO A 84 -11.05 33.36 6.78
C PRO A 84 -11.07 34.02 8.16
N THR A 85 -12.04 34.89 8.47
CA THR A 85 -12.20 35.50 9.80
C THR A 85 -13.15 34.71 10.71
N ILE A 86 -13.79 33.66 10.19
CA ILE A 86 -14.72 32.80 10.92
C ILE A 86 -14.05 31.43 11.07
N ALA A 87 -14.03 30.89 12.29
CA ALA A 87 -13.56 29.53 12.50
C ALA A 87 -14.62 28.53 12.03
N GLY A 88 -14.33 27.81 10.96
CA GLY A 88 -15.18 26.81 10.35
C GLY A 88 -14.75 25.37 10.61
N SER A 89 -15.62 24.45 10.22
CA SER A 89 -15.45 23.01 10.31
C SER A 89 -16.37 22.30 9.32
N VAL A 90 -15.88 21.17 8.82
CA VAL A 90 -16.66 20.25 8.00
C VAL A 90 -16.88 18.96 8.75
N SER A 91 -18.08 18.39 8.64
CA SER A 91 -18.39 17.06 9.16
C SER A 91 -19.25 16.25 8.21
N GLY A 92 -19.14 14.92 8.26
CA GLY A 92 -19.76 14.07 7.24
C GLY A 92 -19.44 12.59 7.37
N THR A 93 -19.65 11.85 6.28
CA THR A 93 -19.36 10.40 6.16
C THR A 93 -18.64 10.10 4.86
N TYR A 94 -17.57 9.29 4.91
CA TYR A 94 -16.76 8.95 3.71
C TYR A 94 -17.46 7.97 2.77
N SER A 95 -18.27 7.05 3.28
CA SER A 95 -19.01 6.08 2.45
C SER A 95 -20.05 5.31 3.27
N SER A 96 -20.72 4.36 2.60
CA SER A 96 -21.68 3.40 3.15
C SER A 96 -21.25 2.59 4.39
N ASN A 97 -19.96 2.59 4.73
CA ASN A 97 -19.43 1.95 5.94
C ASN A 97 -19.69 2.77 7.23
N GLY A 98 -20.27 3.97 7.11
CA GLY A 98 -20.68 4.79 8.26
C GLY A 98 -19.54 5.50 8.98
N ASN A 99 -18.32 5.45 8.44
CA ASN A 99 -17.19 6.18 9.00
C ASN A 99 -17.43 7.68 8.87
N SER A 100 -17.67 8.32 10.02
CA SER A 100 -17.85 9.76 10.10
C SER A 100 -16.51 10.47 10.17
N PHE A 101 -16.49 11.72 9.73
CA PHE A 101 -15.34 12.61 9.86
C PHE A 101 -15.78 13.96 10.40
N ARG A 102 -14.85 14.63 11.06
CA ARG A 102 -14.91 16.04 11.41
C ARG A 102 -13.52 16.63 11.19
N ALA A 103 -13.45 17.71 10.45
CA ALA A 103 -12.25 18.48 10.19
C ALA A 103 -12.54 19.93 10.51
N TRP A 104 -11.56 20.63 11.09
CA TRP A 104 -11.64 22.04 11.39
C TRP A 104 -10.72 22.78 10.44
N ASP A 105 -10.98 24.06 10.25
CA ASP A 105 -10.00 24.92 9.59
C ASP A 105 -8.71 24.92 10.38
N THR A 106 -7.59 25.16 9.72
CA THR A 106 -6.29 25.18 10.40
C THR A 106 -5.47 26.34 9.93
N CYS A 107 -4.46 26.75 10.69
CA CYS A 107 -3.58 27.81 10.24
C CYS A 107 -2.39 27.24 9.49
N SER A 108 -1.98 27.93 8.42
CA SER A 108 -0.69 27.65 7.79
C SER A 108 0.45 27.85 8.80
N SER A 109 1.54 27.11 8.61
CA SER A 109 2.70 27.16 9.50
C SER A 109 3.40 28.52 9.53
N ASP A 110 3.23 29.34 8.48
CA ASP A 110 3.71 30.73 8.40
C ASP A 110 2.70 31.76 8.93
N GLY A 111 1.49 31.35 9.31
CA GLY A 111 0.44 32.20 9.86
C GLY A 111 -0.25 33.13 8.87
N ARG A 112 0.06 33.02 7.58
CA ARG A 112 -0.46 33.95 6.55
C ARG A 112 -1.79 33.51 5.96
N TYR A 113 -2.16 32.25 6.14
CA TYR A 113 -3.34 31.64 5.55
C TYR A 113 -4.13 30.86 6.58
N VAL A 114 -5.46 30.87 6.43
CA VAL A 114 -6.30 29.78 6.91
C VAL A 114 -6.30 28.70 5.84
N ILE A 115 -6.08 27.46 6.26
CA ILE A 115 -6.30 26.24 5.50
C ILE A 115 -7.72 25.82 5.84
N GLU A 116 -8.65 26.27 5.04
CA GLU A 116 -10.08 26.00 5.13
C GLU A 116 -10.32 24.55 4.73
N THR A 117 -11.14 23.85 5.50
CA THR A 117 -11.71 22.58 5.04
C THR A 117 -13.10 22.86 4.48
N ILE A 118 -13.35 22.48 3.24
CA ILE A 118 -14.64 22.72 2.58
C ILE A 118 -15.21 21.42 2.02
N CYS A 119 -16.49 21.41 1.67
CA CYS A 119 -17.11 20.30 0.93
C CYS A 119 -16.88 20.40 -0.57
N ASP A 120 -16.45 19.31 -1.21
CA ASP A 120 -16.33 19.22 -2.67
C ASP A 120 -17.65 18.80 -3.34
N SER A 121 -17.65 18.79 -4.68
CA SER A 121 -18.81 18.38 -5.48
C SER A 121 -19.21 16.91 -5.29
N ASN A 122 -18.37 16.10 -4.65
CA ASN A 122 -18.61 14.70 -4.34
C ASN A 122 -19.04 14.48 -2.87
N ASN A 123 -19.31 15.56 -2.11
CA ASN A 123 -19.57 15.53 -0.67
C ASN A 123 -18.42 14.91 0.14
N LEU A 124 -17.18 15.23 -0.22
CA LEU A 124 -15.97 14.87 0.51
C LEU A 124 -15.23 16.13 0.98
N PRO A 125 -14.46 16.04 2.09
CA PRO A 125 -13.69 17.16 2.57
C PRO A 125 -12.50 17.43 1.63
N GLN A 126 -12.31 18.69 1.26
CA GLN A 126 -11.18 19.20 0.48
C GLN A 126 -10.57 20.40 1.20
N PHE A 127 -9.30 20.72 0.93
CA PHE A 127 -8.61 21.83 1.59
C PHE A 127 -8.33 22.97 0.61
N ILE A 128 -8.57 24.21 1.02
CA ILE A 128 -8.20 25.42 0.28
C ILE A 128 -7.46 26.39 1.20
N SER A 129 -6.50 27.15 0.66
CA SER A 129 -5.75 28.13 1.44
C SER A 129 -6.21 29.55 1.14
N THR A 130 -6.68 30.25 2.16
CA THR A 130 -7.23 31.62 2.09
C THR A 130 -6.34 32.59 2.88
N PRO A 131 -5.83 33.69 2.27
CA PRO A 131 -4.93 34.61 2.95
C PRO A 131 -5.66 35.52 3.96
N CYS A 132 -5.01 35.82 5.09
CA CYS A 132 -5.57 36.70 6.13
C CYS A 132 -5.67 38.17 5.75
N GLY A 133 -4.93 38.62 4.74
CA GLY A 133 -4.82 40.04 4.40
C GLY A 133 -3.87 40.81 5.30
N GLU A 134 -3.76 42.12 5.06
CA GLU A 134 -2.81 42.98 5.76
C GLU A 134 -3.21 43.19 7.23
N GLY A 135 -2.23 43.12 8.15
CA GLY A 135 -2.45 43.32 9.60
C GLY A 135 -3.18 42.19 10.33
N HIS A 136 -3.41 41.05 9.66
CA HIS A 136 -4.07 39.88 10.22
C HIS A 136 -3.19 38.63 10.08
N ILE A 137 -3.30 37.73 11.05
CA ILE A 137 -2.58 36.45 11.09
C ILE A 137 -3.50 35.33 11.57
N CYS A 138 -3.25 34.11 11.13
CA CYS A 138 -3.89 32.90 11.64
C CYS A 138 -2.96 32.25 12.67
N LYS A 139 -3.33 32.27 13.95
CA LYS A 139 -2.56 31.62 15.02
C LYS A 139 -3.02 30.19 15.24
N GLN A 140 -2.08 29.30 15.53
CA GLN A 140 -2.43 27.90 15.81
C GLN A 140 -3.45 27.79 16.94
N GLY A 141 -4.54 27.06 16.69
CA GLY A 141 -5.65 26.85 17.63
C GLY A 141 -6.78 27.89 17.56
N GLU A 142 -6.60 29.00 16.85
CA GLU A 142 -7.68 30.00 16.67
C GLU A 142 -8.58 29.67 15.47
N HIS A 143 -8.07 28.87 14.53
CA HIS A 143 -8.79 28.39 13.34
C HIS A 143 -9.36 29.50 12.42
N ALA A 144 -8.93 30.75 12.62
CA ALA A 144 -9.34 31.91 11.85
C ALA A 144 -8.28 33.02 11.91
N CYS A 145 -8.34 33.94 10.96
CA CYS A 145 -7.55 35.15 10.90
C CYS A 145 -8.03 36.17 11.93
N GLN A 146 -7.07 36.71 12.68
CA GLN A 146 -7.30 37.72 13.69
C GLN A 146 -6.28 38.85 13.52
N SER A 147 -6.60 40.03 14.06
CA SER A 147 -5.65 41.14 14.05
C SER A 147 -4.36 40.77 14.78
N GLY A 148 -3.21 40.98 14.13
CA GLY A 148 -1.93 40.65 14.71
C GLY A 148 -0.76 40.78 13.73
N THR A 149 0.44 40.63 14.27
CA THR A 149 1.70 40.68 13.52
C THR A 149 2.44 39.36 13.66
N LEU A 150 3.11 38.94 12.59
CA LEU A 150 3.96 37.76 12.60
C LEU A 150 5.14 37.98 13.55
N GLN A 151 5.46 36.94 14.32
CA GLN A 151 6.64 36.91 15.19
C GLN A 151 7.84 36.41 14.37
N GLU A 152 9.04 36.86 14.73
CA GLU A 152 10.26 36.29 14.15
C GLU A 152 10.42 34.84 14.63
N PRO A 153 10.58 33.85 13.73
CA PRO A 153 10.71 32.45 14.14
C PRO A 153 11.97 32.20 14.96
N THR A 154 11.84 31.49 16.07
CA THR A 154 12.97 31.15 16.96
C THR A 154 13.19 29.65 17.01
N CYS A 155 14.42 29.24 17.30
CA CYS A 155 14.80 27.86 17.60
C CYS A 155 15.69 27.90 18.83
N THR A 156 15.34 27.11 19.85
CA THR A 156 16.07 27.00 21.11
C THR A 156 16.38 25.54 21.39
N ASP A 157 17.55 25.31 21.96
CA ASP A 157 18.08 24.00 22.21
C ASP A 157 18.48 23.86 23.69
N SER A 158 18.12 22.76 24.33
CA SER A 158 18.27 22.62 25.79
C SER A 158 19.65 22.11 26.23
N ASP A 159 20.38 21.45 25.33
CA ASP A 159 21.72 20.89 25.60
C ASP A 159 22.86 21.71 24.96
N GLY A 160 22.51 22.75 24.20
CA GLY A 160 23.44 23.68 23.60
C GLY A 160 23.85 23.37 22.16
N GLY A 161 23.10 22.57 21.41
CA GLY A 161 23.32 22.37 19.98
C GLY A 161 23.45 20.88 19.66
N ASP A 162 24.47 20.47 18.91
CA ASP A 162 24.66 19.06 18.58
C ASP A 162 25.47 18.31 19.66
N ASN A 163 24.83 18.02 20.80
CA ASN A 163 25.40 17.45 22.01
C ASN A 163 24.92 16.03 22.37
N ALA A 164 25.57 15.03 21.78
CA ALA A 164 25.28 13.61 22.04
C ALA A 164 25.42 13.14 23.51
N SER A 165 26.07 13.91 24.39
CA SER A 165 26.32 13.49 25.77
C SER A 165 25.20 13.91 26.75
N VAL A 166 24.28 14.78 26.33
CA VAL A 166 23.20 15.29 27.19
C VAL A 166 21.91 15.21 26.39
N ALA A 167 20.94 14.45 26.90
CA ALA A 167 19.65 14.35 26.22
C ALA A 167 18.93 15.69 26.29
N GLY A 168 18.56 16.22 25.14
CA GLY A 168 17.92 17.50 24.98
C GLY A 168 16.59 17.47 24.22
N THR A 169 16.08 18.68 24.06
CA THR A 169 14.83 19.00 23.41
C THR A 169 14.98 20.34 22.72
N VAL A 170 14.79 20.30 21.41
CA VAL A 170 14.69 21.49 20.58
C VAL A 170 13.26 22.01 20.61
N THR A 171 13.11 23.31 20.79
CA THR A 171 11.84 24.02 20.68
C THR A 171 11.96 25.10 19.61
N LYS A 172 11.16 24.96 18.55
CA LYS A 172 10.98 25.94 17.49
C LYS A 172 9.64 26.66 17.66
N GLN A 173 9.67 27.99 17.61
CA GLN A 173 8.47 28.81 17.53
C GLN A 173 8.32 29.36 16.10
N ASN A 174 7.18 29.08 15.47
CA ASN A 174 6.84 29.59 14.15
C ASN A 174 6.35 31.05 14.23
N ALA A 175 6.26 31.70 13.08
CA ALA A 175 5.82 33.09 12.97
C ALA A 175 4.40 33.35 13.51
N ASN A 176 3.56 32.30 13.54
CA ASN A 176 2.20 32.36 14.05
C ASN A 176 2.07 32.01 15.55
N GLY A 177 3.20 31.88 16.26
CA GLY A 177 3.26 31.47 17.67
C GLY A 177 3.14 29.96 17.90
N GLY A 178 2.94 29.16 16.85
CA GLY A 178 2.91 27.71 16.94
C GLY A 178 4.26 27.14 17.38
N VAL A 179 4.22 26.20 18.32
CA VAL A 179 5.42 25.57 18.89
C VAL A 179 5.60 24.17 18.30
N GLN A 180 6.80 23.87 17.82
CA GLN A 180 7.23 22.54 17.38
C GLN A 180 8.39 22.08 18.25
N THR A 181 8.39 20.82 18.66
CA THR A 181 9.48 20.26 19.47
C THR A 181 10.11 19.05 18.80
N GLY A 182 11.44 18.95 18.88
CA GLY A 182 12.22 17.75 18.59
C GLY A 182 12.91 17.29 19.87
N LYS A 183 13.13 15.99 20.02
CA LYS A 183 13.90 15.43 21.15
C LYS A 183 14.98 14.53 20.61
N ASP A 184 16.06 14.41 21.36
CA ASP A 184 17.07 13.42 21.03
C ASP A 184 16.54 12.02 21.21
N GLY A 185 17.00 11.15 20.34
CA GLY A 185 16.61 9.75 20.32
C GLY A 185 17.84 8.86 20.21
N CYS A 186 17.60 7.57 20.35
CA CYS A 186 18.60 6.56 20.06
C CYS A 186 18.26 5.84 18.77
N ASP A 187 19.28 5.52 17.97
CA ASP A 187 19.08 4.62 16.85
C ASP A 187 18.69 3.24 17.40
N PRO A 188 18.05 2.38 16.57
CA PRO A 188 17.61 1.07 17.02
C PRO A 188 18.72 0.18 17.61
N ARG A 189 20.00 0.46 17.36
CA ARG A 189 21.13 -0.30 17.93
C ARG A 189 21.72 0.33 19.19
N GLY A 190 21.27 1.51 19.59
CA GLY A 190 21.85 2.25 20.71
C GLY A 190 23.31 2.64 20.48
N ILE A 191 23.75 2.80 19.23
CA ILE A 191 25.13 3.19 18.88
C ILE A 191 25.21 4.68 18.57
N TYR A 192 24.14 5.25 18.01
CA TYR A 192 24.05 6.65 17.63
C TYR A 192 22.93 7.35 18.39
N VAL A 193 23.22 8.58 18.80
CA VAL A 193 22.20 9.56 19.18
C VAL A 193 21.66 10.18 17.89
N LEU A 194 20.33 10.15 17.72
CA LEU A 194 19.61 10.98 16.78
C LEU A 194 19.42 12.33 17.44
N GLU A 195 20.38 13.21 17.20
CA GLU A 195 20.45 14.53 17.79
C GLU A 195 19.50 15.48 17.07
N ALA A 196 18.52 16.02 17.78
CA ALA A 196 17.73 17.15 17.31
C ALA A 196 18.40 18.44 17.80
N TYR A 197 18.74 19.36 16.90
CA TYR A 197 19.46 20.58 17.30
C TYR A 197 19.06 21.84 16.53
N CYS A 198 19.41 23.00 17.11
CA CYS A 198 19.40 24.30 16.42
C CYS A 198 20.82 24.76 16.09
N ASP A 199 21.08 25.21 14.86
CA ASP A 199 22.41 25.74 14.46
C ASP A 199 22.44 27.27 14.30
N GLY A 200 21.53 27.97 14.99
CA GLY A 200 21.31 29.41 14.82
C GLY A 200 20.38 29.77 13.66
N THR A 201 19.89 28.78 12.89
CA THR A 201 18.72 28.96 12.02
C THR A 201 17.42 28.68 12.78
N SER A 202 16.29 29.22 12.30
CA SER A 202 14.97 28.97 12.91
C SER A 202 14.39 27.59 12.57
N ALA A 203 15.20 26.62 12.16
CA ALA A 203 14.78 25.28 11.75
C ALA A 203 15.36 24.21 12.69
N ILE A 204 14.52 23.23 13.04
CA ILE A 204 14.97 22.03 13.74
C ILE A 204 15.79 21.19 12.76
N LYS A 205 17.00 20.81 13.15
CA LYS A 205 17.87 19.91 12.38
C LYS A 205 18.01 18.58 13.10
N VAL A 206 18.32 17.54 12.35
CA VAL A 206 18.59 16.20 12.91
C VAL A 206 19.92 15.68 12.38
N LYS A 207 20.74 15.09 13.24
CA LYS A 207 22.05 14.52 12.90
C LYS A 207 22.28 13.23 13.69
N TYR A 208 23.02 12.29 13.10
CA TYR A 208 23.47 11.09 13.80
C TYR A 208 24.84 11.36 14.42
N LEU A 209 24.95 11.23 15.75
CA LEU A 209 26.20 11.36 16.48
C LEU A 209 26.55 10.01 17.10
N ALA A 210 27.75 9.49 16.81
CA ALA A 210 28.19 8.21 17.33
C ALA A 210 28.60 8.33 18.79
N CYS A 211 28.18 7.38 19.63
CA CYS A 211 28.65 7.35 21.01
C CYS A 211 30.14 6.96 21.09
N PRO A 212 30.90 7.57 22.02
CA PRO A 212 32.29 7.21 22.28
C PRO A 212 32.47 5.73 22.63
N THR A 213 33.71 5.25 22.52
CA THR A 213 34.04 3.87 22.93
C THR A 213 33.73 3.65 24.42
N GLY A 214 32.93 2.62 24.72
CA GLY A 214 32.50 2.30 26.09
C GLY A 214 31.17 2.94 26.50
N GLU A 215 30.50 3.62 25.57
CA GLU A 215 29.17 4.19 25.76
C GLU A 215 28.19 3.64 24.72
N ILE A 216 26.91 3.69 25.07
CA ILE A 216 25.77 3.42 24.19
C ILE A 216 24.76 4.56 24.31
N CYS A 217 24.00 4.80 23.25
CA CYS A 217 22.86 5.68 23.34
C CYS A 217 21.78 5.01 24.17
N LYS A 218 21.40 5.70 25.24
CA LYS A 218 20.26 5.35 26.09
C LYS A 218 19.51 6.62 26.46
N ASP A 219 18.19 6.59 26.32
CA ASP A 219 17.30 7.70 26.66
C ASP A 219 17.69 9.04 25.99
N GLY A 220 18.19 8.97 24.75
CA GLY A 220 18.57 10.15 23.95
C GLY A 220 19.96 10.69 24.21
N ALA A 221 20.82 10.01 24.97
CA ALA A 221 22.20 10.44 25.21
C ALA A 221 23.17 9.27 25.28
N CYS A 222 24.45 9.55 25.03
CA CYS A 222 25.52 8.60 25.26
C CYS A 222 25.76 8.42 26.76
N GLN A 223 25.66 7.17 27.20
CA GLN A 223 25.82 6.76 28.59
C GLN A 223 26.76 5.55 28.66
N PRO A 224 27.51 5.36 29.77
CA PRO A 224 28.36 4.18 29.95
C PRO A 224 27.61 2.88 29.74
N GLY A 225 28.12 2.03 28.85
CA GLY A 225 27.53 0.74 28.53
C GLY A 225 28.15 0.10 27.31
N SER A 226 27.75 -1.14 27.06
CA SER A 226 28.18 -1.92 25.90
C SER A 226 26.99 -2.20 24.99
N PRO A 227 27.15 -2.19 23.66
CA PRO A 227 26.08 -2.58 22.74
C PRO A 227 25.48 -3.92 23.14
N PRO A 228 24.15 -4.11 23.00
CA PRO A 228 23.53 -5.40 23.28
C PRO A 228 24.17 -6.49 22.44
N GLU A 229 24.51 -7.63 23.05
CA GLU A 229 24.96 -8.80 22.30
C GLU A 229 23.81 -9.30 21.42
N ILE A 230 23.97 -9.12 20.10
CA ILE A 230 23.06 -9.68 19.11
C ILE A 230 23.18 -11.20 19.18
N SER A 231 22.05 -11.87 19.37
CA SER A 231 22.00 -13.32 19.45
C SER A 231 20.82 -13.84 18.64
N CYS A 232 21.03 -14.98 18.01
CA CYS A 232 20.01 -15.73 17.30
C CYS A 232 20.36 -17.20 17.46
N THR A 233 19.39 -17.97 17.92
CA THR A 233 19.44 -19.42 18.09
C THR A 233 18.26 -20.01 17.34
N ASP A 234 18.49 -21.16 16.74
CA ASP A 234 17.61 -21.85 15.82
C ASP A 234 17.66 -23.34 16.16
N THR A 235 16.51 -23.98 16.28
CA THR A 235 16.39 -25.35 16.79
C THR A 235 16.75 -26.43 15.75
N ASP A 236 16.70 -26.07 14.48
CA ASP A 236 16.72 -26.99 13.34
C ASP A 236 17.35 -26.38 12.09
N GLY A 237 17.58 -25.07 12.06
CA GLY A 237 18.26 -24.41 10.96
C GLY A 237 17.29 -24.05 9.85
N LEU A 238 17.71 -24.30 8.60
CA LEU A 238 16.82 -24.18 7.45
C LEU A 238 16.34 -25.58 7.07
N ASP A 239 15.38 -26.14 7.81
CA ASP A 239 14.84 -27.49 7.61
C ASP A 239 13.31 -27.53 7.65
N LYS A 240 12.71 -27.36 6.47
CA LYS A 240 11.26 -27.45 6.23
C LYS A 240 10.55 -28.74 6.70
N ASN A 241 11.26 -29.79 7.09
CA ASN A 241 10.67 -31.06 7.52
C ASN A 241 10.64 -31.23 9.05
N THR A 242 11.30 -30.33 9.76
CA THR A 242 11.28 -30.22 11.21
C THR A 242 10.56 -28.91 11.56
N ALA A 243 9.76 -28.90 12.62
CA ALA A 243 9.10 -27.67 13.05
C ALA A 243 10.01 -26.97 14.05
N GLY A 244 10.43 -25.78 13.67
CA GLY A 244 11.49 -25.04 14.32
C GLY A 244 11.06 -23.80 15.06
N THR A 245 11.96 -23.26 15.86
CA THR A 245 11.81 -21.97 16.52
C THR A 245 13.13 -21.22 16.55
N VAL A 246 13.10 -20.03 15.97
CA VAL A 246 14.15 -19.03 16.06
C VAL A 246 13.88 -18.11 17.24
N SER A 247 14.89 -17.91 18.10
CA SER A 247 14.81 -16.99 19.24
C SER A 247 16.13 -16.30 19.52
N GLY A 248 16.09 -15.11 20.13
CA GLY A 248 17.29 -14.34 20.39
C GLY A 248 17.06 -12.90 20.83
N LYS A 249 18.08 -12.05 20.67
CA LYS A 249 18.04 -10.61 20.94
C LYS A 249 18.53 -9.83 19.74
N ASN A 250 17.78 -8.80 19.35
CA ASN A 250 18.19 -7.91 18.27
C ASN A 250 19.13 -6.79 18.77
N GLY A 251 19.53 -5.88 17.88
CA GLY A 251 20.45 -4.77 18.22
C GLY A 251 19.93 -3.79 19.26
N SER A 252 18.61 -3.74 19.55
CA SER A 252 18.06 -2.93 20.64
C SER A 252 18.04 -3.66 21.98
N GLY A 253 18.48 -4.92 22.00
CA GLY A 253 18.37 -5.82 23.16
C GLY A 253 16.98 -6.42 23.36
N ALA A 254 16.02 -6.11 22.49
CA ALA A 254 14.68 -6.70 22.53
C ALA A 254 14.74 -8.19 22.16
N THR A 255 14.05 -9.01 22.95
CA THR A 255 13.95 -10.45 22.71
C THR A 255 12.94 -10.72 21.58
N PHE A 256 13.25 -11.68 20.71
CA PHE A 256 12.34 -12.18 19.68
C PHE A 256 12.21 -13.70 19.76
N SER A 257 11.07 -14.20 19.28
CA SER A 257 10.81 -15.62 19.06
C SER A 257 9.87 -15.78 17.87
N SER A 258 10.15 -16.70 16.95
CA SER A 258 9.33 -17.02 15.79
C SER A 258 9.41 -18.51 15.51
N THR A 259 8.26 -19.13 15.25
CA THR A 259 8.13 -20.56 15.04
C THR A 259 7.64 -20.80 13.62
N ASP A 260 8.10 -21.89 13.01
CA ASP A 260 7.68 -22.26 11.67
C ASP A 260 6.18 -22.48 11.62
N HIS A 261 5.59 -22.07 10.51
CA HIS A 261 4.15 -22.19 10.34
C HIS A 261 3.79 -22.47 8.89
N CYS A 262 2.60 -23.03 8.72
CA CYS A 262 2.09 -23.35 7.39
C CYS A 262 1.45 -22.13 6.74
N SER A 263 1.62 -22.02 5.43
CA SER A 263 0.77 -21.16 4.63
C SER A 263 -0.69 -21.63 4.70
N ALA A 264 -1.62 -20.73 4.41
CA ALA A 264 -3.06 -21.03 4.47
C ALA A 264 -3.50 -22.18 3.54
N ASP A 265 -2.78 -22.41 2.44
CA ASP A 265 -3.02 -23.52 1.50
C ASP A 265 -2.36 -24.84 1.94
N GLY A 266 -1.55 -24.83 3.00
CA GLY A 266 -0.82 -26.00 3.49
C GLY A 266 0.28 -26.49 2.54
N LEU A 267 0.60 -25.78 1.47
CA LEU A 267 1.59 -26.24 0.47
C LEU A 267 3.02 -25.79 0.79
N PHE A 268 3.19 -24.84 1.71
CA PHE A 268 4.48 -24.25 2.04
C PHE A 268 4.65 -24.14 3.55
N VAL A 269 5.91 -24.27 3.97
CA VAL A 269 6.38 -23.90 5.31
C VAL A 269 6.96 -22.49 5.20
N HIS A 270 6.51 -21.60 6.09
CA HIS A 270 7.22 -20.38 6.41
C HIS A 270 8.28 -20.72 7.45
N GLU A 271 9.48 -20.97 6.96
CA GLU A 271 10.65 -21.42 7.71
C GLU A 271 11.38 -20.21 8.28
N TYR A 272 11.47 -20.11 9.60
CA TYR A 272 12.30 -19.12 10.29
C TYR A 272 13.65 -19.74 10.64
N PHE A 273 14.73 -19.04 10.27
CA PHE A 273 16.08 -19.52 10.57
C PHE A 273 17.04 -18.38 10.93
N CYS A 274 18.16 -18.73 11.58
CA CYS A 274 19.24 -17.79 11.89
C CYS A 274 20.30 -17.75 10.79
N LYS A 275 20.58 -16.55 10.25
CA LYS A 275 21.70 -16.34 9.31
C LYS A 275 23.06 -16.41 10.02
N PRO A 276 24.17 -16.58 9.26
CA PRO A 276 25.53 -16.57 9.82
C PRO A 276 25.89 -15.32 10.62
N ASP A 277 25.30 -14.17 10.29
CA ASP A 277 25.49 -12.88 10.96
C ASP A 277 24.59 -12.69 12.21
N LYS A 278 23.93 -13.77 12.68
CA LYS A 278 23.02 -13.78 13.83
C LYS A 278 21.75 -12.93 13.64
N THR A 279 21.35 -12.68 12.39
CA THR A 279 20.04 -12.07 12.10
C THR A 279 18.97 -13.14 11.88
N PRO A 280 17.76 -12.99 12.46
CA PRO A 280 16.64 -13.88 12.14
C PRO A 280 16.12 -13.57 10.73
N PHE A 281 15.73 -14.61 10.00
CA PHE A 281 15.17 -14.50 8.67
C PHE A 281 14.05 -15.51 8.47
N SER A 282 13.23 -15.30 7.44
CA SER A 282 12.19 -16.25 7.05
C SER A 282 12.22 -16.53 5.56
N GLU A 283 12.08 -17.79 5.17
CA GLU A 283 11.96 -18.22 3.79
C GLU A 283 10.70 -19.09 3.60
N LYS A 284 10.08 -18.99 2.42
CA LYS A 284 8.89 -19.78 2.09
C LYS A 284 9.33 -21.00 1.29
N LEU A 285 9.29 -22.19 1.90
CA LEU A 285 9.78 -23.42 1.31
C LEU A 285 8.62 -24.34 0.89
N PRO A 286 8.57 -24.83 -0.37
CA PRO A 286 7.52 -25.73 -0.81
C PRO A 286 7.70 -27.13 -0.22
N CYS A 287 6.60 -27.75 0.17
CA CYS A 287 6.58 -29.18 0.49
C CYS A 287 6.75 -30.04 -0.76
N GLY A 288 7.29 -31.25 -0.58
CA GLY A 288 7.51 -32.20 -1.66
C GLY A 288 6.20 -32.78 -2.21
N ALA A 289 6.30 -33.53 -3.31
CA ALA A 289 5.15 -34.27 -3.83
C ALA A 289 4.64 -35.27 -2.77
N GLY A 290 3.32 -35.30 -2.54
CA GLY A 290 2.70 -36.15 -1.52
C GLY A 290 2.75 -35.61 -0.09
N GLN A 291 3.26 -34.38 0.11
CA GLN A 291 3.41 -33.78 1.42
C GLN A 291 2.55 -32.51 1.57
N LEU A 292 2.05 -32.27 2.77
CA LEU A 292 1.45 -31.00 3.18
C LEU A 292 2.19 -30.48 4.40
N CYS A 293 2.26 -29.17 4.52
CA CYS A 293 2.65 -28.54 5.76
C CYS A 293 1.59 -28.81 6.82
N GLN A 294 2.01 -29.41 7.93
CA GLN A 294 1.22 -29.66 9.12
C GLN A 294 2.06 -29.29 10.34
N ASP A 295 1.48 -28.49 11.24
CA ASP A 295 2.15 -28.02 12.47
C ASP A 295 3.54 -27.41 12.24
N GLY A 296 3.69 -26.63 11.17
CA GLY A 296 4.92 -25.92 10.85
C GLY A 296 5.98 -26.74 10.10
N ALA A 297 5.68 -27.98 9.70
CA ALA A 297 6.63 -28.83 8.97
C ALA A 297 5.97 -29.59 7.82
N CYS A 298 6.72 -29.89 6.76
CA CYS A 298 6.26 -30.78 5.70
C CYS A 298 6.14 -32.22 6.22
N ARG A 299 4.94 -32.78 6.13
CA ARG A 299 4.62 -34.14 6.53
C ARG A 299 3.98 -34.87 5.36
N ASP A 300 4.26 -36.17 5.26
CA ASP A 300 3.57 -37.04 4.32
C ASP A 300 2.08 -36.99 4.63
N SER A 301 1.29 -36.61 3.63
CA SER A 301 -0.16 -36.54 3.77
C SER A 301 -0.77 -37.73 3.02
N PRO A 302 -1.30 -38.74 3.72
CA PRO A 302 -1.97 -39.87 3.07
C PRO A 302 -3.29 -39.49 2.37
N ASN A 303 -3.71 -38.21 2.48
CA ASN A 303 -4.98 -37.70 1.95
C ASN A 303 -4.84 -36.86 0.68
N ILE A 304 -3.66 -36.82 0.05
CA ILE A 304 -3.53 -36.17 -1.27
C ILE A 304 -3.77 -37.24 -2.34
N CYS A 305 -4.92 -37.18 -2.99
CA CYS A 305 -5.12 -37.89 -4.26
C CYS A 305 -4.23 -37.22 -5.31
N ILE A 306 -3.25 -37.95 -5.84
CA ILE A 306 -2.40 -37.50 -6.96
C ILE A 306 -2.68 -38.42 -8.15
N ASP A 307 -3.31 -37.86 -9.17
CA ASP A 307 -3.52 -38.53 -10.45
C ASP A 307 -2.29 -38.29 -11.32
N THR A 308 -1.45 -39.32 -11.46
CA THR A 308 -0.21 -39.24 -12.24
C THR A 308 -0.43 -39.52 -13.73
N ASP A 309 -1.66 -39.87 -14.14
CA ASP A 309 -2.10 -39.99 -15.54
C ASP A 309 -3.46 -39.29 -15.74
N PRO A 310 -3.49 -37.95 -15.69
CA PRO A 310 -4.74 -37.18 -15.70
C PRO A 310 -5.53 -37.29 -17.01
N ASN A 311 -4.97 -37.92 -18.04
CA ASN A 311 -5.65 -38.18 -19.30
C ASN A 311 -6.31 -39.58 -19.34
N ASN A 312 -6.15 -40.39 -18.29
CA ASN A 312 -6.57 -41.78 -18.21
C ASN A 312 -6.15 -42.57 -19.47
N ASN A 313 -4.88 -42.51 -19.85
CA ASN A 313 -4.34 -43.30 -20.96
C ASN A 313 -4.26 -44.79 -20.56
N PRO A 314 -5.04 -45.67 -21.18
CA PRO A 314 -5.10 -47.08 -20.76
C PRO A 314 -3.81 -47.86 -21.00
N MET A 315 -2.83 -47.29 -21.71
CA MET A 315 -1.53 -47.90 -21.98
C MET A 315 -0.41 -47.38 -21.07
N VAL A 316 -0.74 -46.61 -20.04
CA VAL A 316 0.22 -46.04 -19.08
C VAL A 316 -0.27 -46.37 -17.68
N GLN A 317 0.58 -46.97 -16.87
CA GLN A 317 0.29 -47.19 -15.46
C GLN A 317 0.22 -45.87 -14.67
N GLY A 318 -0.99 -45.43 -14.30
CA GLY A 318 -1.22 -44.33 -13.37
C GLY A 318 -1.03 -44.74 -11.91
N GLY A 319 -0.64 -43.79 -11.06
CA GLY A 319 -0.48 -43.97 -9.63
C GLY A 319 -1.85 -44.17 -8.97
N GLY A 320 -2.11 -45.40 -8.49
CA GLY A 320 -3.42 -45.78 -7.91
C GLY A 320 -4.33 -46.52 -8.88
N ASP A 321 -3.91 -46.71 -10.13
CA ASP A 321 -4.64 -47.55 -11.10
C ASP A 321 -4.54 -49.02 -10.72
N TYR A 322 -5.61 -49.78 -10.96
CA TYR A 322 -5.62 -51.21 -10.68
C TYR A 322 -6.53 -51.99 -11.62
N CYS A 323 -6.31 -53.30 -11.67
CA CYS A 323 -7.06 -54.21 -12.54
C CYS A 323 -8.04 -55.07 -11.72
N GLU A 324 -9.27 -55.21 -12.21
CA GLU A 324 -10.23 -56.22 -11.77
C GLU A 324 -10.67 -57.05 -12.98
N GLY A 325 -10.00 -58.19 -13.20
CA GLY A 325 -10.20 -59.00 -14.39
C GLY A 325 -9.70 -58.29 -15.67
N GLN A 326 -10.60 -58.06 -16.64
CA GLN A 326 -10.31 -57.32 -17.87
C GLN A 326 -10.63 -55.81 -17.75
N GLN A 327 -11.05 -55.35 -16.56
CA GLN A 327 -11.37 -53.95 -16.31
C GLN A 327 -10.18 -53.26 -15.65
N LEU A 328 -9.77 -52.14 -16.25
CA LEU A 328 -8.81 -51.19 -15.71
C LEU A 328 -9.57 -50.07 -14.99
N TYR A 329 -9.26 -49.86 -13.72
CA TYR A 329 -9.78 -48.77 -12.88
C TYR A 329 -8.70 -47.71 -12.78
N GLN A 330 -8.95 -46.55 -13.39
CA GLN A 330 -8.00 -45.45 -13.48
C GLN A 330 -8.37 -44.37 -12.47
N LEU A 331 -7.45 -44.04 -11.56
CA LEU A 331 -7.67 -43.11 -10.46
C LEU A 331 -7.79 -41.68 -11.00
N ASN A 332 -8.87 -41.01 -10.63
CA ASN A 332 -9.12 -39.60 -10.95
C ASN A 332 -9.24 -38.80 -9.66
N CYS A 333 -8.44 -37.75 -9.54
CA CYS A 333 -8.41 -36.89 -8.36
C CYS A 333 -9.16 -35.58 -8.60
N GLN A 334 -10.23 -35.35 -7.83
CA GLN A 334 -11.00 -34.11 -7.90
C GLN A 334 -10.28 -32.96 -7.18
N PRO A 335 -10.57 -31.69 -7.52
CA PRO A 335 -9.95 -30.53 -6.87
C PRO A 335 -10.20 -30.43 -5.36
N ASP A 336 -11.22 -31.12 -4.84
CA ASP A 336 -11.56 -31.21 -3.42
C ASP A 336 -10.88 -32.39 -2.69
N GLY A 337 -10.01 -33.14 -3.39
CA GLY A 337 -9.31 -34.32 -2.86
C GLY A 337 -10.10 -35.63 -2.95
N THR A 338 -11.33 -35.60 -3.47
CA THR A 338 -12.15 -36.81 -3.64
C THR A 338 -11.56 -37.74 -4.71
N GLN A 339 -11.53 -39.04 -4.41
CA GLN A 339 -11.10 -40.08 -5.34
C GLN A 339 -12.29 -40.59 -6.15
N THR A 340 -12.11 -40.67 -7.46
CA THR A 340 -13.07 -41.26 -8.40
C THR A 340 -12.34 -42.21 -9.34
N PHE A 341 -13.04 -43.14 -9.98
CA PHE A 341 -12.43 -44.08 -10.92
C PHE A 341 -13.13 -44.04 -12.26
N SER A 342 -12.34 -43.98 -13.31
CA SER A 342 -12.76 -44.24 -14.68
C SER A 342 -12.49 -45.71 -15.01
N VAL A 343 -13.44 -46.38 -15.65
CA VAL A 343 -13.33 -47.82 -15.93
C VAL A 343 -13.18 -48.04 -17.43
N THR A 344 -12.08 -48.68 -17.81
CA THR A 344 -11.76 -49.01 -19.20
C THR A 344 -11.65 -50.53 -19.35
N THR A 345 -12.36 -51.11 -20.32
CA THR A 345 -12.22 -52.54 -20.62
C THR A 345 -11.02 -52.74 -21.56
N CYS A 346 -10.00 -53.48 -21.11
CA CYS A 346 -8.85 -53.78 -21.94
C CYS A 346 -9.24 -54.71 -23.11
N SER A 347 -8.70 -54.43 -24.30
CA SER A 347 -8.88 -55.30 -25.47
C SER A 347 -8.10 -56.62 -25.35
N GLY A 348 -7.04 -56.63 -24.54
CA GLY A 348 -6.29 -57.82 -24.13
C GLY A 348 -6.32 -58.01 -22.62
N GLN A 349 -5.15 -58.02 -21.95
CA GLN A 349 -5.07 -58.25 -20.51
C GLN A 349 -4.88 -56.93 -19.76
N CYS A 350 -5.57 -56.77 -18.63
CA CYS A 350 -5.23 -55.74 -17.65
C CYS A 350 -4.18 -56.32 -16.70
N VAL A 351 -2.98 -55.73 -16.67
CA VAL A 351 -1.90 -56.17 -15.78
C VAL A 351 -1.32 -54.95 -15.10
N ASN A 352 -1.20 -55.00 -13.76
CA ASN A 352 -0.57 -53.95 -12.95
C ASN A 352 -1.10 -52.52 -13.16
N GLY A 353 -2.38 -52.35 -13.49
CA GLY A 353 -2.97 -51.03 -13.67
C GLY A 353 -2.71 -50.41 -15.06
N GLU A 354 -2.46 -51.23 -16.08
CA GLU A 354 -2.47 -50.82 -17.49
C GLU A 354 -2.98 -51.96 -18.41
N CYS A 355 -3.42 -51.61 -19.61
CA CYS A 355 -3.84 -52.55 -20.64
C CYS A 355 -2.69 -52.99 -21.54
N HIS A 356 -2.68 -54.27 -21.91
CA HIS A 356 -1.79 -54.87 -22.92
C HIS A 356 -2.58 -55.64 -23.98
#